data_AF-A0A6G0AC27-F1
#
_entry.id   AF-A0A6G0AC27-F1
#
_cell.length_a   1.000
_cell.length_b   1.000
_cell.length_c   1.000
_cell.angle_alpha   90.00
_cell.angle_beta   90.00
_cell.angle_gamma   90.00
#
_symmetry.space_group_name_H-M   'P 1'
#
loop_
_entity.id
_entity.type
_entity.pdbx_description
1 polymer ?
#
loop_
_entity_poly.entity_id
_entity_poly.type
_entity_poly.pdbx_seq_one_letter_code
_entity_poly.pdbx_strand_id
1 'polypeptide(L)' 'MKSMSEINRTEEFDLADRFVTETNKNIFLTGKAGTGKTTFLKYLRNNSIKRMVVAAPTGVAAVNAQGVTLHSLFQLPLG' A
#
# COMPACT_ATOMS: atom_id res chain seq x y z
N MET A 1 -11.39 4.93 16.35
CA MET A 1 -10.68 4.90 15.05
C MET A 1 -10.02 6.27 14.90
N LYS A 2 -8.69 6.37 14.85
CA LYS A 2 -8.04 7.68 14.65
C LYS A 2 -8.53 8.23 13.31
N SER A 3 -9.06 9.44 13.33
CA SER A 3 -9.37 10.18 12.10
C SER A 3 -8.15 10.16 11.18
N MET A 4 -8.34 9.90 9.89
CA MET A 4 -7.29 9.92 8.86
C MET A 4 -6.68 11.33 8.69
N SER A 5 -7.17 12.33 9.43
CA SER A 5 -6.80 13.75 9.37
C SER A 5 -5.45 14.13 9.99
N GLU A 6 -4.67 13.18 10.51
CA GLU A 6 -3.33 13.47 11.09
C GLU A 6 -2.28 12.45 10.66
N ILE A 7 -2.09 12.28 9.35
CA ILE A 7 -0.84 11.67 8.86
C ILE A 7 0.23 12.76 8.89
N ASN A 8 1.26 12.58 9.71
CA ASN A 8 2.47 13.40 9.63
C ASN A 8 3.17 13.07 8.30
N ARG A 9 3.12 13.99 7.35
CA ARG A 9 3.73 13.85 6.03
C ARG A 9 5.18 14.29 6.13
N THR A 10 6.11 13.34 5.94
CA THR A 10 7.54 13.62 5.80
C THR A 10 7.88 13.90 4.34
N GLU A 11 9.08 14.41 4.07
CA GLU A 11 9.55 14.62 2.69
C GLU A 11 9.56 13.29 1.90
N GLU A 12 9.94 12.18 2.53
CA GLU A 12 9.92 10.86 1.88
C GLU A 12 8.50 10.37 1.60
N PHE A 13 7.55 10.69 2.48
CA PHE A 13 6.14 10.39 2.27
C PHE A 13 5.63 11.13 1.04
N ASP A 14 5.91 12.43 0.95
CA ASP A 14 5.46 13.27 -0.16
C ASP A 14 6.13 12.90 -1.48
N LEU A 15 7.42 12.58 -1.45
CA LEU A 15 8.13 12.07 -2.61
C LEU A 15 7.51 10.76 -3.11
N ALA A 16 7.23 9.81 -2.22
CA ALA A 16 6.62 8.53 -2.59
C ALA A 16 5.19 8.71 -3.12
N ASP A 17 4.40 9.58 -2.48
CA ASP A 17 3.03 9.89 -2.89
C ASP A 17 3.00 10.48 -4.31
N ARG A 18 3.81 11.51 -4.55
CA ARG A 18 3.94 12.13 -5.88
C ARG A 18 4.45 11.14 -6.91
N PHE A 19 5.46 10.33 -6.59
CA PHE A 19 5.98 9.33 -7.51
C PHE A 19 4.90 8.32 -7.92
N VAL A 20 4.11 7.84 -6.95
CA VAL A 20 3.02 6.88 -7.20
C VAL A 20 1.86 7.52 -7.95
N THR A 21 1.54 8.79 -7.72
CA THR A 21 0.34 9.46 -8.30
C THR A 21 0.62 10.12 -9.65
N GLU A 22 1.78 10.75 -9.81
CA GLU A 22 2.16 11.57 -10.98
C GLU A 22 2.90 10.77 -12.07
N THR A 23 3.38 9.55 -11.77
CA THR A 23 4.12 8.73 -12.73
C THR A 23 3.44 7.39 -13.03
N ASN A 24 3.89 6.71 -14.08
CA ASN A 24 3.50 5.34 -14.42
C ASN A 24 4.68 4.35 -14.24
N LYS A 25 5.58 4.65 -13.29
CA LYS A 25 6.76 3.82 -13.01
C LYS A 25 6.51 2.90 -11.83
N ASN A 26 7.15 1.73 -11.84
CA ASN A 26 7.14 0.82 -10.71
C ASN A 26 8.05 1.35 -9.60
N ILE A 27 7.63 1.19 -8.35
CA ILE A 27 8.39 1.59 -7.16
C ILE A 27 8.52 0.41 -6.20
N PHE A 28 9.70 0.26 -5.61
CA PHE A 28 9.93 -0.62 -4.47
C PHE A 28 10.13 0.21 -3.21
N LEU A 29 9.10 0.26 -2.34
CA LEU A 29 9.14 1.02 -1.10
C LEU A 29 9.56 0.12 0.07
N THR A 30 10.74 0.38 0.64
CA THR A 30 11.29 -0.36 1.78
C THR A 30 11.46 0.53 3.01
N GLY A 31 11.75 -0.07 4.17
CA GLY A 31 11.99 0.65 5.43
C GLY A 31 11.89 -0.28 6.63
N LYS A 32 12.49 0.11 7.77
CA LYS A 32 12.47 -0.66 9.03
C LYS A 32 11.04 -0.89 9.58
N ALA A 33 10.86 -1.80 10.53
CA ALA A 33 9.57 -1.93 11.22
C ALA A 33 9.15 -0.59 11.88
N GLY A 34 7.85 -0.28 11.89
CA GLY A 34 7.34 0.98 12.46
C GLY A 34 7.48 2.24 11.60
N THR A 35 8.08 2.17 10.40
CA THR A 35 8.30 3.33 9.50
C THR A 35 7.09 3.76 8.66
N GLY A 36 5.87 3.39 9.04
CA GLY A 36 4.66 3.90 8.37
C GLY A 36 4.29 3.30 7.00
N LYS A 37 4.99 2.28 6.49
CA LYS A 37 4.67 1.63 5.19
C LYS A 37 3.20 1.22 5.03
N THR A 38 2.62 0.55 6.03
CA THR A 38 1.21 0.15 6.00
C THR A 38 0.28 1.36 6.08
N THR A 39 0.69 2.42 6.77
CA THR A 39 -0.04 3.70 6.83
C THR A 39 -0.04 4.38 5.46
N PHE A 40 1.10 4.42 4.78
CA PHE A 40 1.24 4.95 3.42
C PHE A 40 0.37 4.17 2.42
N LEU A 41 0.37 2.83 2.50
CA LEU A 41 -0.49 1.99 1.64
C LEU A 41 -1.99 2.30 1.85
N LYS A 42 -2.43 2.47 3.11
CA LYS A 42 -3.82 2.85 3.44
C LYS A 42 -4.14 4.27 2.96
N TYR A 43 -3.21 5.20 3.08
CA TYR A 43 -3.35 6.56 2.55
C TYR A 43 -3.57 6.53 1.03
N LEU A 44 -2.70 5.85 0.29
CA LEU A 44 -2.81 5.74 -1.17
C LEU A 44 -4.16 5.16 -1.60
N ARG A 45 -4.63 4.10 -0.94
CA ARG A 45 -5.92 3.48 -1.26
C ARG A 45 -7.09 4.44 -1.10
N ASN A 46 -7.04 5.33 -0.12
CA ASN A 46 -8.14 6.24 0.21
C ASN A 46 -8.08 7.58 -0.53
N ASN A 47 -6.89 8.00 -0.98
CA ASN A 47 -6.67 9.34 -1.52
C ASN A 47 -6.22 9.35 -2.99
N SER A 48 -5.79 8.22 -3.54
CA SER A 48 -5.39 8.14 -4.95
C SER A 48 -6.60 8.00 -5.86
N ILE A 49 -6.57 8.70 -7.00
CA ILE A 49 -7.55 8.53 -8.10
C ILE A 49 -7.29 7.25 -8.91
N LYS A 50 -6.17 6.55 -8.69
CA LYS A 50 -5.82 5.34 -9.44
C LYS A 50 -6.68 4.16 -9.01
N ARG A 51 -7.19 3.40 -9.97
CA ARG A 51 -7.81 2.10 -9.69
C ARG A 51 -6.74 1.16 -9.15
N MET A 52 -6.92 0.72 -7.90
CA MET A 52 -5.92 -0.02 -7.15
C MET A 52 -6.50 -1.33 -6.62
N VAL A 53 -5.69 -2.38 -6.70
CA VAL A 53 -5.89 -3.64 -5.99
C VAL A 53 -4.71 -3.83 -5.04
N VAL A 54 -4.98 -4.20 -3.79
CA VAL A 54 -3.94 -4.52 -2.81
C VAL A 54 -3.85 -6.04 -2.73
N ALA A 55 -2.65 -6.57 -2.97
CA ALA A 55 -2.38 -8.00 -2.88
C ALA A 55 -1.14 -8.29 -2.05
N ALA A 56 -1.12 -9.44 -1.37
CA ALA A 56 -0.01 -9.88 -0.54
C ALA A 56 0.27 -11.39 -0.73
N PRO A 57 1.48 -11.88 -0.41
CA PRO A 57 1.83 -13.29 -0.60
C PRO A 57 1.16 -14.23 0.42
N THR A 58 0.83 -13.78 1.63
CA THR A 58 0.23 -14.59 2.70
C THR A 58 -1.14 -14.06 3.12
N GLY A 59 -2.00 -14.94 3.64
CA GLY A 59 -3.35 -14.58 4.10
C GLY A 59 -3.35 -13.52 5.20
N VAL A 60 -2.50 -13.65 6.22
CA VAL A 60 -2.41 -12.69 7.32
C VAL A 60 -1.98 -11.30 6.81
N ALA A 61 -1.03 -11.23 5.89
CA ALA A 61 -0.60 -9.96 5.29
C ALA A 61 -1.71 -9.32 4.44
N ALA A 62 -2.43 -10.13 3.66
CA ALA A 62 -3.57 -9.67 2.87
C ALA A 62 -4.66 -9.07 3.78
N VAL A 63 -5.05 -9.76 4.85
CA VAL A 63 -6.03 -9.27 5.82
C VAL A 63 -5.58 -7.95 6.47
N ASN A 64 -4.32 -7.86 6.91
CA ASN A 64 -3.78 -6.66 7.55
C ASN A 64 -3.74 -5.45 6.60
N ALA A 65 -3.54 -5.69 5.30
CA ALA A 65 -3.57 -4.67 4.25
C ALA A 65 -4.98 -4.44 3.67
N GLN A 66 -6.00 -5.15 4.17
CA GLN A 66 -7.38 -5.15 3.65
C GLN A 66 -7.46 -5.51 2.15
N GLY A 67 -6.57 -6.40 1.70
CA GLY A 67 -6.46 -6.87 0.33
C GLY A 67 -6.76 -8.35 0.18
N VAL A 68 -6.27 -8.93 -0.92
CA VAL A 68 -6.40 -10.35 -1.26
C VAL A 68 -5.02 -11.01 -1.36
N THR A 69 -4.96 -12.33 -1.47
CA THR A 69 -3.67 -12.99 -1.72
C THR A 69 -3.33 -12.94 -3.21
N LEU A 70 -2.04 -13.03 -3.55
CA LEU A 70 -1.62 -13.18 -4.95
C LEU A 70 -2.23 -14.43 -5.60
N HIS A 71 -2.35 -15.53 -4.84
CA HIS A 71 -2.99 -16.76 -5.29
C HIS A 71 -4.45 -16.55 -5.67
N SER A 72 -5.24 -15.87 -4.83
CA SER A 72 -6.66 -15.65 -5.14
C SER A 72 -6.87 -14.59 -6.21
N LEU A 73 -6.00 -13.58 -6.30
CA LEU A 73 -6.09 -12.53 -7.32
C LEU A 73 -5.85 -13.07 -8.73
N PHE A 74 -4.81 -13.89 -8.90
CA PHE A 74 -4.40 -14.42 -10.20
C PHE A 74 -4.87 -15.85 -10.46
N GLN A 75 -5.67 -16.42 -9.54
CA GLN A 75 -6.11 -17.82 -9.56
C GLN A 75 -4.94 -18.81 -9.73
N LEU A 76 -3.85 -18.56 -9.02
CA LEU A 76 -2.67 -19.43 -9.07
C LEU A 76 -2.94 -20.71 -8.27
N PRO A 77 -2.43 -21.87 -8.74
CA PRO A 77 -2.50 -23.11 -7.96
C PRO A 77 -1.73 -22.96 -6.65
N LEU A 78 -2.19 -23.68 -5.62
CA LEU A 78 -1.41 -23.86 -4.41
C LEU A 78 -0.27 -24.83 -4.74
N GLY A 79 0.97 -24.41 -4.46
CA GLY A 79 2.16 -25.25 -4.53
C GLY A 79 2.32 -26.12 -3.30
#